data_AF-A0A3S3THF8-F1
#
_entry.id   AF-A0A3S3THF8-F1
#
_cell.length_a   1.000
_cell.length_b   1.000
_cell.length_c   1.000
_cell.angle_alpha   90.00
_cell.angle_beta   90.00
_cell.angle_gamma   90.00
#
_symmetry.space_group_name_H-M   'P 1'
#
loop_
_entity.id
_entity.type
_entity.pdbx_description
1 polymer ?
#
loop_
_entity_poly.entity_id
_entity_poly.type
_entity_poly.pdbx_seq_one_letter_code
_entity_poly.pdbx_strand_id
1 'polypeptide(L)'
;MAKTATAWLSGDQDYHEGLEILKLTGASAFMLGLLNSGPDNYNTPKLKQELEIIAGNEVIESLIEVTPVPPVTEPPAASEQYTPNNNLEKKLRIDGMIRQLFKEITHLHGKLSVVPEGDELFQIAKQIKIKKLKKQDLFDQLHYFNENGVWFDNKPQDDPDPENLEQAIKNLMSQRSKVKPHLKKPLPADVRERYEKKIAALTAKIEALIKKRPDGQEA
;
A
#
# COMPACT_ATOMS: atom_id res chain seq x y z
N MET A 1 -8.68 -32.02 33.38
CA MET A 1 -8.42 -32.39 31.97
C MET A 1 -7.97 -31.13 31.27
N ALA A 2 -6.87 -31.15 30.53
CA ALA A 2 -6.46 -30.00 29.72
C ALA A 2 -7.55 -29.77 28.66
N LYS A 3 -8.12 -28.57 28.62
CA LYS A 3 -9.12 -28.21 27.61
C LYS A 3 -8.38 -27.81 26.34
N THR A 4 -8.71 -28.46 25.23
CA THR A 4 -8.10 -28.20 23.91
C THR A 4 -8.86 -27.09 23.19
N ALA A 5 -8.22 -26.44 22.21
CA ALA A 5 -8.87 -25.43 21.37
C ALA A 5 -10.11 -26.00 20.65
N THR A 6 -10.04 -27.26 20.20
CA THR A 6 -11.15 -28.00 19.58
C THR A 6 -12.35 -28.19 20.51
N ALA A 7 -12.11 -28.49 21.79
CA ALA A 7 -13.16 -28.65 22.78
C ALA A 7 -13.84 -27.31 23.12
N TRP A 8 -13.05 -26.24 23.20
CA TRP A 8 -13.57 -24.89 23.44
C TRP A 8 -14.42 -24.38 22.26
N LEU A 9 -13.95 -24.57 21.02
CA LEU A 9 -14.68 -24.15 19.81
C LEU A 9 -16.04 -24.83 19.67
N SER A 10 -16.19 -26.06 20.19
CA SER A 10 -17.43 -26.85 20.13
C SER A 10 -18.38 -26.64 21.31
N GLY A 11 -17.96 -25.90 22.35
CA GLY A 11 -18.70 -25.74 23.61
C GLY A 11 -19.19 -24.31 23.88
N ASP A 12 -19.28 -23.94 25.15
CA ASP A 12 -19.88 -22.68 25.64
C ASP A 12 -19.02 -21.41 25.37
N GLN A 13 -17.86 -21.55 24.69
CA GLN A 13 -16.98 -20.46 24.22
C GLN A 13 -16.71 -19.37 25.28
N ASP A 14 -16.46 -19.76 26.53
CA ASP A 14 -16.11 -18.83 27.60
C ASP A 14 -14.83 -18.05 27.28
N TYR A 15 -14.89 -16.73 27.35
CA TYR A 15 -13.81 -15.85 26.90
C TYR A 15 -12.51 -16.03 27.70
N HIS A 16 -12.62 -16.16 29.03
CA HIS A 16 -11.45 -16.31 29.89
C HIS A 16 -10.78 -17.65 29.69
N GLU A 17 -11.58 -18.70 29.51
CA GLU A 17 -11.10 -20.03 29.20
C GLU A 17 -10.36 -20.08 27.85
N GLY A 18 -10.91 -19.44 26.82
CA GLY A 18 -10.28 -19.36 25.50
C GLY A 18 -8.93 -18.63 25.54
N LEU A 19 -8.83 -17.59 26.37
CA LEU A 19 -7.57 -16.87 26.61
C LEU A 19 -6.51 -17.73 27.28
N GLU A 20 -6.88 -18.56 28.26
CA GLU A 20 -5.93 -19.48 28.91
C GLU A 20 -5.44 -20.55 27.93
N ILE A 21 -6.33 -21.08 27.07
CA ILE A 21 -5.94 -22.00 26.00
C ILE A 21 -4.93 -21.32 25.06
N LEU A 22 -5.21 -20.08 24.63
CA LEU A 22 -4.34 -19.31 23.74
C LEU A 22 -2.96 -18.99 24.36
N LYS A 23 -2.88 -18.80 25.68
CA LYS A 23 -1.60 -18.63 26.39
C LYS A 23 -0.76 -19.89 26.37
N LEU A 24 -1.39 -21.06 26.55
CA LEU A 24 -0.72 -22.34 26.59
C LEU A 24 -0.14 -22.75 25.23
N THR A 25 -0.72 -22.27 24.13
CA THR A 25 -0.31 -22.60 22.76
C THR A 25 0.83 -21.72 22.23
N GLY A 26 1.35 -20.80 23.06
CA GLY A 26 2.48 -19.94 22.69
C GLY A 26 2.13 -18.74 21.80
N ALA A 27 0.89 -18.24 21.89
CA ALA A 27 0.49 -17.05 21.15
C ALA A 27 1.39 -15.84 21.46
N SER A 28 1.54 -14.95 20.47
CA SER A 28 2.40 -13.77 20.61
C SER A 28 1.99 -12.87 21.79
N ALA A 29 2.98 -12.30 22.48
CA ALA A 29 2.75 -11.39 23.62
C ALA A 29 1.87 -10.18 23.24
N PHE A 30 1.95 -9.72 21.99
CA PHE A 30 1.09 -8.67 21.46
C PHE A 30 -0.38 -9.09 21.40
N MET A 31 -0.67 -10.27 20.85
CA MET A 31 -2.03 -10.79 20.75
C MET A 31 -2.65 -11.04 22.13
N LEU A 32 -1.86 -11.61 23.06
CA LEU A 32 -2.28 -11.77 24.44
C LEU A 32 -2.58 -10.42 25.09
N GLY A 33 -1.74 -9.40 24.87
CA GLY A 33 -1.97 -8.04 25.37
C GLY A 33 -3.25 -7.40 24.84
N LEU A 34 -3.54 -7.59 23.54
CA LEU A 34 -4.76 -7.08 22.91
C LEU A 34 -6.02 -7.71 23.51
N LEU A 35 -6.03 -9.04 23.64
CA LEU A 35 -7.18 -9.80 24.11
C LEU A 35 -7.35 -9.76 25.65
N ASN A 36 -6.30 -9.46 26.42
CA ASN A 36 -6.42 -9.33 27.88
C ASN A 36 -7.25 -8.10 28.33
N SER A 37 -7.67 -7.24 27.38
CA SER A 37 -8.55 -6.09 27.61
C SER A 37 -9.99 -6.49 27.99
N GLY A 38 -10.37 -7.75 27.76
CA GLY A 38 -11.70 -8.29 28.07
C GLY A 38 -12.59 -8.51 26.84
N PRO A 39 -13.76 -9.15 27.04
CA PRO A 39 -14.66 -9.47 25.94
C PRO A 39 -15.33 -8.21 25.39
N ASP A 40 -15.14 -7.95 24.10
CA ASP A 40 -15.87 -6.95 23.34
C ASP A 40 -16.26 -7.51 21.96
N ASN A 41 -16.95 -6.68 21.15
CA ASN A 41 -17.42 -7.05 19.81
C ASN A 41 -16.29 -7.39 18.82
N TYR A 42 -15.05 -7.02 19.12
CA TYR A 42 -13.88 -7.28 18.29
C TYR A 42 -13.03 -8.44 18.84
N ASN A 43 -12.75 -8.44 20.14
CA ASN A 43 -11.93 -9.39 20.85
C ASN A 43 -12.54 -10.79 20.88
N THR A 44 -13.86 -10.89 20.98
CA THR A 44 -14.55 -12.20 20.99
C THR A 44 -14.40 -12.95 19.66
N PRO A 45 -14.76 -12.37 18.50
CA PRO A 45 -14.52 -13.04 17.22
C PRO A 45 -13.02 -13.20 16.92
N LYS A 46 -12.17 -12.27 17.36
CA LYS A 46 -10.73 -12.38 17.16
C LYS A 46 -10.10 -13.53 17.94
N LEU A 47 -10.47 -13.72 19.21
CA LEU A 47 -10.04 -14.86 20.02
C LEU A 47 -10.46 -16.18 19.37
N LYS A 48 -11.69 -16.26 18.89
CA LYS A 48 -12.20 -17.44 18.18
C LYS A 48 -11.38 -17.75 16.93
N GLN A 49 -11.07 -16.73 16.11
CA GLN A 49 -10.25 -16.90 14.90
C GLN A 49 -8.86 -17.46 15.23
N GLU A 50 -8.19 -16.96 16.26
CA GLU A 50 -6.86 -17.45 16.63
C GLU A 50 -6.92 -18.91 17.13
N LEU A 51 -7.95 -19.28 17.89
CA LEU A 51 -8.15 -20.67 18.34
C LEU A 51 -8.51 -21.61 17.18
N GLU A 52 -9.23 -21.14 16.16
CA GLU A 52 -9.49 -21.90 14.93
C GLU A 52 -8.20 -22.20 14.15
N ILE A 53 -7.27 -21.23 14.06
CA ILE A 53 -5.96 -21.41 13.42
C ILE A 53 -5.16 -22.49 14.17
N ILE A 54 -5.14 -22.43 15.50
CA ILE A 54 -4.42 -23.40 16.33
C ILE A 54 -5.02 -24.80 16.20
N ALA A 55 -6.36 -24.91 16.30
CA ALA A 55 -7.06 -26.18 16.12
C ALA A 55 -6.83 -26.77 14.72
N GLY A 56 -6.74 -25.94 13.68
CA GLY A 56 -6.40 -26.36 12.32
C GLY A 56 -4.98 -26.89 12.18
N ASN A 57 -4.02 -26.33 12.92
CA ASN A 57 -2.64 -26.80 12.93
C ASN A 57 -2.44 -28.09 13.75
N GLU A 58 -3.17 -28.29 14.85
CA GLU A 58 -3.12 -29.54 15.64
C GLU A 58 -3.47 -30.78 14.81
N VAL A 59 -4.35 -30.65 13.80
CA VAL A 59 -4.74 -31.75 12.90
C VAL A 59 -3.61 -32.15 11.94
N ILE A 60 -2.67 -31.25 11.66
CA ILE A 60 -1.55 -31.51 10.74
C ILE A 60 -0.40 -32.23 11.45
N GLU A 61 -0.15 -31.93 12.73
CA GLU A 61 0.92 -32.58 13.50
C GLU A 61 0.57 -34.00 13.95
N SER A 62 -0.72 -34.36 14.11
CA SER A 62 -1.11 -35.71 14.53
C SER A 62 -1.09 -36.77 13.41
N LEU A 63 -0.82 -36.40 12.16
CA LEU A 63 -0.81 -37.30 11.00
C LEU A 63 0.60 -37.66 10.51
N ILE A 64 1.65 -37.19 11.18
CA ILE A 64 3.03 -37.57 10.85
C ILE A 64 3.45 -38.75 11.73
N GLU A 65 2.86 -39.92 11.44
CA GLU A 65 3.38 -41.20 11.92
C GLU A 65 4.68 -41.50 11.17
N VAL A 66 5.79 -41.41 11.91
CA VAL A 66 7.17 -41.52 11.40
C VAL A 66 7.41 -42.90 10.79
N THR A 67 7.39 -42.98 9.47
CA THR A 67 7.90 -44.13 8.71
C THR A 67 9.38 -43.90 8.36
N PRO A 68 10.28 -44.85 8.64
CA PRO A 68 11.70 -44.68 8.35
C PRO A 68 11.97 -44.97 6.86
N VAL A 69 12.39 -43.95 6.11
CA VAL A 69 12.73 -44.03 4.68
C VAL A 69 14.20 -43.60 4.50
N PRO A 70 15.00 -44.30 3.66
CA PRO A 70 16.46 -44.35 3.69
C PRO A 70 17.16 -43.07 3.19
N PRO A 71 18.49 -42.94 3.39
CA PRO A 71 19.19 -41.67 3.20
C PRO A 71 19.38 -41.37 1.70
N VAL A 72 18.73 -40.31 1.24
CA VAL A 72 18.94 -39.74 -0.10
C VAL A 72 19.56 -38.34 0.05
N THR A 73 20.83 -38.30 -0.33
CA THR A 73 21.52 -37.30 -1.14
C THR A 73 21.02 -35.85 -1.15
N GLU A 74 21.90 -34.98 -0.65
CA GLU A 74 22.18 -33.59 -1.03
C GLU A 74 21.03 -32.55 -1.11
N PRO A 75 21.07 -31.50 -0.26
CA PRO A 75 20.11 -30.40 -0.36
C PRO A 75 20.50 -29.43 -1.51
N PRO A 76 19.55 -28.96 -2.33
CA PRO A 76 19.79 -27.77 -3.14
C PRO A 76 19.89 -26.56 -2.21
N ALA A 77 21.07 -25.97 -2.17
CA ALA A 77 21.32 -24.68 -1.58
C ALA A 77 20.56 -23.59 -2.34
N ALA A 78 19.54 -23.01 -1.71
CA ALA A 78 19.09 -21.63 -1.91
C ALA A 78 17.97 -21.30 -0.91
N SER A 79 18.27 -21.30 0.39
CA SER A 79 17.44 -20.56 1.35
C SER A 79 17.74 -19.08 1.18
N GLU A 80 16.90 -18.36 0.45
CA GLU A 80 16.89 -16.90 0.44
C GLU A 80 16.82 -16.40 1.89
N GLN A 81 17.83 -15.62 2.27
CA GLN A 81 17.92 -15.00 3.58
C GLN A 81 16.78 -13.98 3.73
N TYR A 82 15.68 -14.42 4.35
CA TYR A 82 14.67 -13.54 4.91
C TYR A 82 15.38 -12.64 5.94
N THR A 83 15.51 -11.34 5.66
CA THR A 83 16.06 -10.35 6.61
C THR A 83 14.89 -9.65 7.32
N PRO A 84 14.35 -10.21 8.43
CA PRO A 84 13.14 -9.73 9.08
C PRO A 84 13.20 -8.27 9.52
N ASN A 85 14.41 -7.71 9.70
CA ASN A 85 14.57 -6.35 10.20
C ASN A 85 14.17 -5.27 9.16
N ASN A 86 14.37 -5.52 7.86
CA ASN A 86 14.12 -4.51 6.82
C ASN A 86 12.62 -4.32 6.53
N ASN A 87 11.83 -5.39 6.66
CA ASN A 87 10.39 -5.34 6.42
C ASN A 87 9.64 -4.56 7.52
N LEU A 88 10.05 -4.73 8.78
CA LEU A 88 9.44 -3.99 9.88
C LEU A 88 9.70 -2.48 9.77
N GLU A 89 10.94 -2.09 9.47
CA GLU A 89 11.30 -0.68 9.26
C GLU A 89 10.51 -0.05 8.11
N LYS A 90 10.38 -0.76 6.97
CA LYS A 90 9.59 -0.29 5.83
C LYS A 90 8.10 -0.14 6.20
N LYS A 91 7.52 -1.07 6.96
CA LYS A 91 6.14 -0.99 7.45
C LYS A 91 5.94 0.23 8.35
N LEU A 92 6.81 0.42 9.35
CA LEU A 92 6.75 1.58 10.24
C LEU A 92 6.90 2.91 9.49
N ARG A 93 7.74 2.96 8.46
CA ARG A 93 7.90 4.13 7.59
C ARG A 93 6.61 4.44 6.83
N ILE A 94 5.96 3.43 6.23
CA ILE A 94 4.70 3.61 5.51
C ILE A 94 3.60 4.10 6.47
N ASP A 95 3.48 3.50 7.65
CA ASP A 95 2.54 3.94 8.69
C ASP A 95 2.78 5.40 9.09
N GLY A 96 4.04 5.79 9.26
CA GLY A 96 4.44 7.19 9.51
C GLY A 96 3.97 8.13 8.40
N MET A 97 4.15 7.73 7.13
CA MET A 97 3.71 8.52 5.97
C MET A 97 2.18 8.64 5.89
N ILE A 98 1.43 7.58 6.19
CA ILE A 98 -0.04 7.60 6.24
C ILE A 98 -0.53 8.60 7.29
N ARG A 99 0.04 8.56 8.50
CA ARG A 99 -0.30 9.50 9.59
C ARG A 99 0.02 10.93 9.22
N GLN A 100 1.15 11.18 8.56
CA GLN A 100 1.51 12.51 8.07
C GLN A 100 0.52 13.01 7.01
N LEU A 101 0.20 12.19 6.00
CA LEU A 101 -0.77 12.55 4.97
C LEU A 101 -2.15 12.84 5.58
N PHE A 102 -2.57 12.06 6.58
CA PHE A 102 -3.82 12.32 7.29
C PHE A 102 -3.83 13.70 7.95
N LYS A 103 -2.77 14.07 8.70
CA LYS A 103 -2.64 15.41 9.31
C LYS A 103 -2.70 16.52 8.26
N GLU A 104 -2.00 16.37 7.15
CA GLU A 104 -1.99 17.35 6.06
C GLU A 104 -3.37 17.49 5.39
N ILE A 105 -4.07 16.38 5.16
CA ILE A 105 -5.42 16.36 4.60
C ILE A 105 -6.39 17.07 5.55
N THR A 106 -6.34 16.77 6.86
CA THR A 106 -7.17 17.42 7.87
C THR A 106 -6.91 18.92 7.94
N HIS A 107 -5.64 19.33 7.91
CA HIS A 107 -5.27 20.75 7.85
C HIS A 107 -5.83 21.46 6.62
N LEU A 108 -5.70 20.85 5.43
CA LEU A 108 -6.25 21.40 4.19
C LEU A 108 -7.78 21.44 4.19
N HIS A 109 -8.44 20.43 4.78
CA HIS A 109 -9.89 20.44 4.97
C HIS A 109 -10.33 21.59 5.89
N GLY A 110 -9.57 21.89 6.95
CA GLY A 110 -9.80 23.08 7.77
C GLY A 110 -9.76 24.37 6.93
N LYS A 111 -8.79 24.50 6.02
CA LYS A 111 -8.68 25.66 5.12
C LYS A 111 -9.83 25.80 4.13
N LEU A 112 -10.42 24.69 3.65
CA LEU A 112 -11.58 24.74 2.75
C LEU A 112 -12.77 25.51 3.34
N SER A 113 -12.92 25.50 4.67
CA SER A 113 -14.00 26.21 5.35
C SER A 113 -13.79 27.73 5.45
N VAL A 114 -12.55 28.20 5.30
CA VAL A 114 -12.17 29.60 5.51
C VAL A 114 -11.88 30.32 4.19
N VAL A 115 -11.33 29.61 3.21
CA VAL A 115 -10.94 30.19 1.92
C VAL A 115 -12.18 30.42 1.06
N PRO A 116 -12.41 31.66 0.58
CA PRO A 116 -13.54 31.97 -0.30
C PRO A 116 -13.38 31.31 -1.68
N GLU A 117 -14.43 31.39 -2.49
CA GLU A 117 -14.43 30.88 -3.86
C GLU A 117 -13.25 31.40 -4.71
N GLY A 118 -12.84 30.60 -5.70
CA GLY A 118 -11.82 31.00 -6.69
C GLY A 118 -10.67 29.99 -6.85
N ASP A 119 -9.57 30.48 -7.42
CA ASP A 119 -8.42 29.64 -7.76
C ASP A 119 -7.75 28.99 -6.54
N GLU A 120 -7.72 29.69 -5.40
CA GLU A 120 -7.11 29.17 -4.17
C GLU A 120 -7.88 27.95 -3.64
N LEU A 121 -9.22 28.04 -3.62
CA LEU A 121 -10.10 26.92 -3.25
C LEU A 121 -9.87 25.71 -4.15
N PHE A 122 -9.77 25.94 -5.46
CA PHE A 122 -9.48 24.88 -6.44
C PHE A 122 -8.12 24.22 -6.19
N GLN A 123 -7.07 25.00 -5.91
CA GLN A 123 -5.75 24.43 -5.61
C GLN A 123 -5.76 23.61 -4.31
N ILE A 124 -6.46 24.07 -3.27
CA ILE A 124 -6.59 23.32 -2.01
C ILE A 124 -7.34 22.01 -2.25
N ALA A 125 -8.47 22.03 -2.95
CA ALA A 125 -9.23 20.84 -3.29
C ALA A 125 -8.40 19.84 -4.11
N LYS A 126 -7.63 20.35 -5.08
CA LYS A 126 -6.69 19.53 -5.88
C LYS A 126 -5.62 18.88 -5.01
N GLN A 127 -5.01 19.63 -4.09
CA GLN A 127 -4.02 19.09 -3.17
C GLN A 127 -4.60 18.00 -2.26
N ILE A 128 -5.82 18.20 -1.74
CA ILE A 128 -6.53 17.18 -0.95
C ILE A 128 -6.72 15.91 -1.79
N LYS A 129 -7.17 16.04 -3.03
CA LYS A 129 -7.35 14.89 -3.94
C LYS A 129 -6.04 14.13 -4.15
N ILE A 130 -4.95 14.83 -4.48
CA ILE A 130 -3.63 14.21 -4.70
C ILE A 130 -3.15 13.47 -3.43
N LYS A 131 -3.29 14.10 -2.25
CA LYS A 131 -2.88 13.48 -0.98
C LYS A 131 -3.75 12.28 -0.61
N LYS A 132 -5.06 12.32 -0.89
CA LYS A 132 -5.97 11.18 -0.68
C LYS A 132 -5.59 9.99 -1.56
N LEU A 133 -5.30 10.21 -2.84
CA LEU A 133 -4.81 9.16 -3.75
C LEU A 133 -3.53 8.53 -3.22
N LYS A 134 -2.52 9.35 -2.89
CA LYS A 134 -1.26 8.85 -2.32
C LYS A 134 -1.46 8.07 -1.01
N LYS A 135 -2.41 8.50 -0.16
CA LYS A 135 -2.73 7.79 1.08
C LYS A 135 -3.34 6.41 0.77
N GLN A 136 -4.22 6.33 -0.24
CA GLN A 136 -4.80 5.06 -0.68
C GLN A 136 -3.72 4.12 -1.21
N ASP A 137 -2.82 4.60 -2.08
CA ASP A 137 -1.71 3.79 -2.61
C ASP A 137 -0.84 3.17 -1.50
N LEU A 138 -0.63 3.91 -0.40
CA LEU A 138 0.11 3.40 0.76
C LEU A 138 -0.68 2.35 1.55
N PHE A 139 -2.00 2.53 1.68
CA PHE A 139 -2.87 1.51 2.28
C PHE A 139 -2.88 0.24 1.45
N ASP A 140 -2.97 0.35 0.13
CA ASP A 140 -2.98 -0.79 -0.78
C ASP A 140 -1.65 -1.55 -0.70
N GLN A 141 -0.51 -0.85 -0.63
CA GLN A 141 0.81 -1.46 -0.39
C GLN A 141 0.87 -2.21 0.95
N LEU A 142 0.32 -1.61 2.02
CA LEU A 142 0.32 -2.21 3.35
C LEU A 142 -0.62 -3.42 3.43
N HIS A 143 -1.79 -3.33 2.80
CA HIS A 143 -2.74 -4.42 2.66
C HIS A 143 -2.10 -5.59 1.92
N TYR A 144 -1.54 -5.33 0.74
CA TYR A 144 -0.84 -6.35 -0.06
C TYR A 144 0.29 -7.02 0.73
N PHE A 145 1.10 -6.25 1.46
CA PHE A 145 2.16 -6.81 2.30
C PHE A 145 1.61 -7.69 3.42
N ASN A 146 0.53 -7.26 4.09
CA ASN A 146 -0.07 -8.04 5.16
C ASN A 146 -0.70 -9.36 4.63
N GLU A 147 -1.21 -9.37 3.41
CA GLU A 147 -1.79 -10.56 2.77
C GLU A 147 -0.73 -11.53 2.22
N ASN A 148 0.32 -11.00 1.59
CA ASN A 148 1.26 -11.80 0.80
C ASN A 148 2.64 -11.98 1.47
N GLY A 149 2.92 -11.25 2.55
CA GLY A 149 4.22 -11.28 3.24
C GLY A 149 5.39 -10.69 2.44
N VAL A 150 5.12 -10.12 1.26
CA VAL A 150 6.09 -9.50 0.36
C VAL A 150 5.63 -8.10 -0.03
N TRP A 151 6.58 -7.18 -0.17
CA TRP A 151 6.25 -5.82 -0.59
C TRP A 151 5.86 -5.79 -2.06
N PHE A 152 4.83 -5.03 -2.37
CA PHE A 152 4.53 -4.70 -3.76
C PHE A 152 5.66 -3.82 -4.29
N ASP A 153 6.54 -4.40 -5.11
CA ASP A 153 7.56 -3.66 -5.86
C ASP A 153 6.90 -2.96 -7.04
N ASN A 154 5.99 -2.05 -6.72
CA ASN A 154 5.58 -0.98 -7.60
C ASN A 154 6.76 0.00 -7.73
N LYS A 155 7.82 -0.40 -8.44
CA LYS A 155 8.33 0.57 -9.42
C LYS A 155 7.11 0.89 -10.26
N PRO A 156 6.68 2.16 -10.41
CA PRO A 156 5.65 2.47 -11.38
C PRO A 156 6.08 1.75 -12.65
N GLN A 157 5.33 0.71 -13.03
CA GLN A 157 5.62 -0.03 -14.23
C GLN A 157 5.32 1.01 -15.29
N ASP A 158 6.40 1.60 -15.79
CA ASP A 158 6.44 2.82 -16.58
C ASP A 158 6.00 2.55 -18.02
N ASP A 159 5.15 1.53 -18.18
CA ASP A 159 4.28 1.30 -19.31
C ASP A 159 2.95 1.94 -18.92
N PRO A 160 2.78 3.26 -19.18
CA PRO A 160 1.48 3.86 -19.07
C PRO A 160 0.54 3.01 -19.90
N ASP A 161 -0.57 2.61 -19.28
CA ASP A 161 -1.77 2.20 -19.98
C ASP A 161 -1.90 3.07 -21.25
N PRO A 162 -2.01 2.50 -22.46
CA PRO A 162 -2.04 3.27 -23.70
C PRO A 162 -3.06 4.41 -23.67
N GLU A 163 -4.17 4.25 -22.95
CA GLU A 163 -5.17 5.30 -22.73
C GLU A 163 -4.63 6.47 -21.87
N ASN A 164 -3.78 6.17 -20.89
CA ASN A 164 -3.10 7.15 -20.05
C ASN A 164 -1.94 7.86 -20.79
N LEU A 165 -1.28 7.18 -21.74
CA LEU A 165 -0.25 7.79 -22.60
C LEU A 165 -0.86 8.86 -23.53
N GLU A 166 -1.98 8.55 -24.18
CA GLU A 166 -2.68 9.52 -25.04
C GLU A 166 -3.18 10.73 -24.25
N GLN A 167 -3.77 10.49 -23.08
CA GLN A 167 -4.21 11.58 -22.22
C GLN A 167 -3.03 12.43 -21.72
N ALA A 168 -1.88 11.82 -21.41
CA ALA A 168 -0.66 12.54 -21.07
C ALA A 168 -0.13 13.40 -22.24
N ILE A 169 -0.10 12.85 -23.46
CA ILE A 169 0.29 13.58 -24.67
C ILE A 169 -0.65 14.76 -24.91
N LYS A 170 -1.97 14.54 -24.85
CA LYS A 170 -3.00 15.58 -25.02
C LYS A 170 -2.86 16.70 -23.98
N ASN A 171 -2.59 16.34 -22.73
CA ASN A 171 -2.35 17.29 -21.65
C ASN A 171 -1.09 18.14 -21.91
N LEU A 172 0.01 17.54 -22.35
CA LEU A 172 1.25 18.25 -22.68
C LEU A 172 1.09 19.15 -23.91
N MET A 173 0.38 18.69 -24.95
CA MET A 173 0.04 19.51 -26.11
C MET A 173 -0.81 20.72 -25.71
N SER A 174 -1.80 20.54 -24.84
CA SER A 174 -2.61 21.64 -24.30
C SER A 174 -1.74 22.67 -23.55
N GLN A 175 -0.81 22.22 -22.70
CA GLN A 175 0.13 23.11 -22.01
C GLN A 175 1.01 23.88 -22.99
N ARG A 176 1.56 23.21 -24.00
CA ARG A 176 2.37 23.86 -25.06
C ARG A 176 1.55 24.91 -25.81
N SER A 177 0.30 24.61 -26.18
CA SER A 177 -0.61 25.53 -26.86
C SER A 177 -0.99 26.74 -26.01
N LYS A 178 -1.02 26.61 -24.67
CA LYS A 178 -1.21 27.74 -23.76
C LYS A 178 0.03 28.62 -23.63
N VAL A 179 1.24 28.05 -23.75
CA VAL A 179 2.49 28.81 -23.64
C VAL A 179 2.84 29.57 -24.93
N LYS A 180 2.57 28.99 -26.10
CA LYS A 180 2.92 29.55 -27.42
C LYS A 180 2.41 30.99 -27.66
N PRO A 181 1.18 31.38 -27.24
CA PRO A 181 0.70 32.75 -27.38
C PRO A 181 1.51 33.79 -26.60
N HIS A 182 2.17 33.41 -25.50
CA HIS A 182 3.00 34.35 -24.73
C HIS A 182 4.21 34.82 -25.54
N LEU A 183 4.80 33.95 -26.36
CA LEU A 183 5.94 34.30 -27.23
C LEU A 183 5.57 35.24 -28.39
N LYS A 184 4.29 35.40 -28.71
CA LYS A 184 3.83 36.37 -29.73
C LYS A 184 3.78 37.79 -29.19
N LYS A 185 3.81 37.97 -27.87
CA LYS A 185 3.81 39.29 -27.23
C LYS A 185 5.24 39.83 -27.17
N PRO A 186 5.44 41.16 -27.27
CA PRO A 186 6.74 41.75 -26.99
C PRO A 186 7.08 41.51 -25.52
N LEU A 187 8.06 40.65 -25.27
CA LEU A 187 8.52 40.25 -23.95
C LEU A 187 10.00 40.63 -23.78
N PRO A 188 10.43 40.95 -22.55
CA PRO A 188 11.84 41.01 -22.19
C PRO A 188 12.60 39.74 -22.59
N ALA A 189 13.86 39.87 -22.99
CA ALA A 189 14.65 38.77 -23.56
C ALA A 189 14.80 37.58 -22.61
N ASP A 190 14.96 37.83 -21.31
CA ASP A 190 15.05 36.83 -20.26
C ASP A 190 13.73 36.05 -20.07
N VAL A 191 12.60 36.75 -20.13
CA VAL A 191 11.26 36.13 -20.02
C VAL A 191 10.96 35.30 -21.27
N ARG A 192 11.34 35.81 -22.44
CA ARG A 192 11.20 35.09 -23.72
C ARG A 192 12.01 33.80 -23.71
N GLU A 193 13.27 33.85 -23.28
CA GLU A 193 14.14 32.67 -23.18
C GLU A 193 13.54 31.59 -22.25
N ARG A 194 12.95 31.99 -21.12
CA ARG A 194 12.26 31.04 -20.21
C ARG A 194 11.09 30.34 -20.89
N TYR A 195 10.28 31.07 -21.66
CA TYR A 195 9.16 30.48 -22.40
C TYR A 195 9.64 29.57 -23.54
N GLU A 196 10.70 29.94 -24.25
CA GLU A 196 11.31 29.12 -25.30
C GLU A 196 11.86 27.81 -24.72
N LYS A 197 12.61 27.87 -23.60
CA LYS A 197 13.07 26.69 -22.86
C LYS A 197 11.91 25.80 -22.40
N LYS A 198 10.83 26.40 -21.91
CA LYS A 198 9.63 25.67 -21.48
C LYS A 198 8.95 24.95 -22.65
N ILE A 199 8.85 25.60 -23.81
CA ILE A 199 8.30 24.96 -25.02
C ILE A 199 9.21 23.81 -25.47
N ALA A 200 10.52 24.01 -25.52
CA ALA A 200 11.47 22.96 -25.90
C ALA A 200 11.36 21.74 -24.98
N ALA A 201 11.28 21.96 -23.66
CA ALA A 201 11.11 20.88 -22.69
C ALA A 201 9.76 20.13 -22.85
N LEU A 202 8.68 20.84 -23.15
CA LEU A 202 7.37 20.22 -23.41
C LEU A 202 7.40 19.40 -24.71
N THR A 203 8.03 19.91 -25.77
CA THR A 203 8.19 19.20 -27.05
C THR A 203 8.99 17.92 -26.87
N ALA A 204 10.14 17.98 -26.19
CA ALA A 204 10.97 16.80 -25.93
C ALA A 204 10.23 15.72 -25.12
N LYS A 205 9.39 16.13 -24.15
CA LYS A 205 8.54 15.19 -23.39
C LYS A 205 7.46 14.53 -24.25
N ILE A 206 6.84 15.29 -25.16
CA ILE A 206 5.84 14.75 -26.09
C ILE A 206 6.50 13.73 -27.02
N GLU A 207 7.65 14.06 -27.61
CA GLU A 207 8.40 13.14 -28.48
C GLU A 207 8.84 11.87 -27.75
N ALA A 208 9.30 11.99 -26.50
CA ALA A 208 9.65 10.85 -25.67
C ALA A 208 8.45 9.93 -25.40
N LEU A 209 7.25 10.49 -25.17
CA LEU A 209 6.03 9.71 -24.97
C LEU A 209 5.54 9.07 -26.28
N ILE A 210 5.64 9.77 -27.41
CA ILE A 210 5.30 9.21 -28.73
C ILE A 210 6.20 8.02 -29.04
N LYS A 211 7.51 8.12 -28.76
CA LYS A 211 8.46 7.02 -28.96
C LYS A 211 8.21 5.81 -28.04
N LYS A 212 7.50 6.01 -26.92
CA LYS A 212 7.07 4.94 -26.02
C LYS A 212 5.75 4.27 -26.46
N ARG A 213 5.09 4.77 -27.51
CA ARG A 213 3.89 4.12 -28.05
C ARG A 213 4.33 2.77 -28.64
N PRO A 214 3.76 1.63 -28.22
CA PRO A 214 4.07 0.35 -28.83
C PRO A 214 3.70 0.43 -30.32
N ASP A 215 4.68 0.19 -31.19
CA ASP A 215 4.54 0.24 -32.64
C ASP A 215 3.37 -0.65 -33.08
N GLY A 216 2.28 -0.03 -33.56
CA GLY A 216 1.10 -0.78 -34.03
C GLY A 216 -0.19 0.03 -34.20
N GLN A 217 -0.27 1.26 -33.68
CA GLN A 217 -1.35 2.18 -34.01
C GLN A 217 -0.77 3.49 -34.55
N GLU A 218 -0.47 3.48 -35.84
CA GLU A 218 -0.47 4.72 -36.63
C GLU A 218 -1.88 5.33 -36.51
N ALA A 219 -1.92 6.62 -36.16
CA ALA A 219 -3.15 7.41 -36.05
C ALA A 219 -3.62 7.88 -37.44
#